data_AF-A0A838E2P4-F1
#
_entry.id   AF-A0A838E2P4-F1
#
_cell.length_a   1.000
_cell.length_b   1.000
_cell.length_c   1.000
_cell.angle_alpha   90.00
_cell.angle_beta   90.00
_cell.angle_gamma   90.00
#
_symmetry.space_group_name_H-M   'P 1'
#
loop_
_entity.id
_entity.type
_entity.pdbx_description
1 polymer ?
#
loop_
_entity_poly.entity_id
_entity_poly.type
_entity_poly.pdbx_seq_one_letter_code
_entity_poly.pdbx_strand_id
1 'polypeptide(L)'
;MTRFFANLPDVFAEIWELGGGWSGVVVTAVSLVLFAGFLLAAPRLRDGHGWLSAIFGVMAGSIAFWWLFGIIPSAMTYFFDGVRDQFEGIVLPGPIPGMDNAYQVARDVLVIGEHVVAVVAFAVAALVIQRRFPRTLAGGEGSRPSSGGYK
;
A
#
# COMPACT_ATOMS: atom_id res chain seq x y z
N MET A 1 -5.39 24.44 17.59
CA MET A 1 -4.09 24.14 16.95
C MET A 1 -2.94 23.97 17.95
N THR A 2 -2.85 24.76 19.02
CA THR A 2 -1.78 24.64 20.04
C THR A 2 -1.69 23.28 20.74
N ARG A 3 -2.81 22.58 21.01
CA ARG A 3 -2.81 21.22 21.59
C ARG A 3 -2.23 20.14 20.66
N PHE A 4 -2.43 20.28 19.34
CA PHE A 4 -1.90 19.33 18.36
C PHE A 4 -0.37 19.35 18.35
N PHE A 5 0.22 20.56 18.28
CA PHE A 5 1.67 20.71 18.33
C PHE A 5 2.27 20.37 19.69
N ALA A 6 1.52 20.51 20.78
CA ALA A 6 1.95 20.10 22.12
C ALA A 6 2.05 18.57 22.27
N ASN A 7 1.19 17.81 21.59
CA ASN A 7 1.14 16.35 21.66
C ASN A 7 2.00 15.66 20.58
N LEU A 8 2.65 16.42 19.69
CA LEU A 8 3.53 15.86 18.66
C LEU A 8 4.61 14.92 19.22
N PRO A 9 5.31 15.25 20.34
CA PRO A 9 6.32 14.34 20.90
C PRO A 9 5.73 12.99 21.30
N ASP A 10 4.54 12.98 21.91
CA ASP A 10 3.85 11.76 22.34
C ASP A 10 3.39 10.95 21.12
N VAL A 11 2.89 11.62 20.09
CA VAL A 11 2.54 11.01 18.80
C VAL A 11 3.75 10.34 18.15
N PHE A 12 4.93 10.98 18.17
CA PHE A 12 6.16 10.40 17.63
C PHE A 12 6.67 9.23 18.48
N ALA A 13 6.54 9.32 19.81
CA ALA A 13 6.89 8.22 20.71
C ALA A 13 6.02 6.99 20.42
N GLU A 14 4.71 7.19 20.20
CA GLU A 14 3.82 6.08 19.87
C GLU A 14 4.06 5.49 18.48
N ILE A 15 4.38 6.32 17.48
CA ILE A 15 4.81 5.81 16.17
C ILE A 15 6.10 4.97 16.31
N TRP A 16 7.02 5.38 17.19
CA TRP A 16 8.26 4.66 17.44
C TRP A 16 8.03 3.33 18.16
N GLU A 17 7.15 3.31 19.17
CA GLU A 17 6.79 2.09 19.90
C GLU A 17 6.01 1.10 19.02
N LEU A 18 5.05 1.62 18.23
CA LEU A 18 4.31 0.85 17.23
C LEU A 18 5.23 0.23 16.18
N GLY A 19 6.30 0.94 15.80
CA GLY A 19 7.35 0.43 14.93
C GLY A 19 8.25 -0.62 15.58
N GLY A 20 8.06 -1.00 16.85
CA GLY A 20 9.01 -1.87 17.57
C GLY A 20 10.41 -1.25 17.66
N GLY A 21 10.48 0.09 17.66
CA GLY A 21 11.71 0.87 17.61
C GLY A 21 12.60 0.54 16.42
N TRP A 22 13.87 0.23 16.71
CA TRP A 22 14.87 -0.07 15.68
C TRP A 22 14.54 -1.30 14.83
N SER A 23 13.81 -2.27 15.39
CA SER A 23 13.47 -3.49 14.65
C SER A 23 12.57 -3.19 13.46
N GLY A 24 11.51 -2.38 13.62
CA GLY A 24 10.65 -2.00 12.49
C GLY A 24 11.34 -1.06 11.52
N VAL A 25 12.25 -0.20 11.97
CA VAL A 25 13.08 0.61 11.04
C VAL A 25 13.90 -0.31 10.13
N VAL A 26 14.57 -1.32 10.70
CA VAL A 26 15.36 -2.28 9.92
C VAL A 26 14.46 -3.10 8.99
N VAL A 27 13.33 -3.62 9.46
CA VAL A 27 12.38 -4.38 8.63
C VAL A 27 11.85 -3.51 7.48
N THR A 28 11.51 -2.26 7.76
CA THR A 28 11.05 -1.30 6.75
C THR A 28 12.13 -1.03 5.71
N ALA A 29 13.36 -0.73 6.15
CA ALA A 29 14.49 -0.48 5.27
C ALA A 29 14.80 -1.69 4.38
N VAL A 30 14.85 -2.89 4.96
CA VAL A 30 15.08 -4.13 4.21
C VAL A 30 13.96 -4.38 3.20
N SER A 31 12.70 -4.19 3.60
CA SER A 31 11.56 -4.38 2.71
C SER A 31 11.58 -3.40 1.54
N LEU A 32 11.92 -2.13 1.77
CA LEU A 32 12.07 -1.11 0.72
C LEU A 32 13.23 -1.43 -0.22
N VAL A 33 14.37 -1.90 0.30
CA VAL A 33 15.51 -2.32 -0.51
C VAL A 33 15.15 -3.52 -1.38
N LEU A 34 14.46 -4.52 -0.83
CA LEU A 34 13.99 -5.68 -1.59
C LEU A 34 12.99 -5.28 -2.66
N PHE A 35 12.00 -4.46 -2.33
CA PHE A 35 11.03 -3.93 -3.28
C PHE A 35 11.72 -3.19 -4.43
N ALA A 36 12.59 -2.23 -4.12
CA ALA A 36 13.33 -1.47 -5.12
C ALA A 36 14.23 -2.37 -5.97
N GLY A 37 14.93 -3.32 -5.33
CA GLY A 37 15.77 -4.30 -6.01
C GLY A 37 14.97 -5.12 -7.03
N PHE A 38 13.83 -5.67 -6.63
CA PHE A 38 12.96 -6.44 -7.52
C PHE A 38 12.37 -5.58 -8.64
N LEU A 39 11.88 -4.39 -8.31
CA LEU A 39 11.29 -3.46 -9.27
C LEU A 39 12.31 -2.99 -10.33
N LEU A 40 13.57 -2.76 -9.94
CA LEU A 40 14.65 -2.32 -10.83
C LEU A 40 15.25 -3.46 -11.65
N ALA A 41 15.23 -4.69 -11.13
CA ALA A 41 15.72 -5.88 -11.84
C ALA A 41 14.71 -6.40 -12.89
N ALA A 42 13.41 -6.32 -12.60
CA ALA A 42 12.35 -6.76 -13.51
C ALA A 42 12.48 -6.21 -14.95
N PRO A 43 12.63 -4.89 -15.20
CA PRO A 43 12.77 -4.38 -16.56
C PRO A 43 14.10 -4.76 -17.22
N ARG A 44 15.19 -4.91 -16.44
CA ARG A 44 16.51 -5.27 -16.97
C ARG A 44 16.57 -6.71 -17.47
N LEU A 45 15.81 -7.60 -16.85
CA LEU A 45 15.77 -9.02 -17.20
C LEU A 45 14.77 -9.34 -18.31
N ARG A 46 13.97 -8.36 -18.75
CA ARG A 46 12.87 -8.57 -19.69
C ARG A 46 13.32 -9.15 -21.03
N ASP A 47 14.38 -8.61 -21.63
CA ASP A 47 14.77 -8.94 -23.00
C ASP A 47 15.54 -10.26 -23.12
N GLY A 48 16.30 -10.64 -22.08
CA GLY A 48 17.08 -11.88 -22.07
C GLY A 48 16.40 -13.05 -21.36
N HIS A 49 15.63 -12.76 -20.30
CA HIS A 49 15.07 -13.77 -19.40
C HIS A 49 13.67 -13.34 -18.93
N GLY A 50 12.71 -13.30 -19.86
CA GLY A 50 11.35 -12.83 -19.57
C GLY A 50 10.66 -13.53 -18.39
N TRP A 51 10.97 -14.79 -18.13
CA TRP A 51 10.45 -15.52 -16.96
C TRP A 51 11.00 -14.96 -15.64
N LEU A 52 12.28 -14.58 -15.58
CA LEU A 52 12.85 -13.90 -14.41
C LEU A 52 12.24 -12.51 -14.24
N SER A 53 12.07 -11.76 -15.33
CA SER A 53 11.37 -10.46 -15.29
C SER A 53 9.98 -10.57 -14.64
N ALA A 54 9.22 -11.60 -15.00
CA ALA A 54 7.90 -11.87 -14.42
C ALA A 54 7.99 -12.21 -12.92
N ILE A 55 8.90 -13.10 -12.50
CA ILE A 55 9.09 -13.46 -11.09
C ILE A 55 9.43 -12.22 -10.26
N PHE A 56 10.40 -11.43 -10.70
CA PHE A 56 10.83 -10.21 -10.00
C PHE A 56 9.70 -9.17 -9.94
N GLY A 57 8.93 -9.03 -11.02
CA GLY A 57 7.74 -8.19 -11.04
C GLY A 57 6.67 -8.62 -10.03
N VAL A 58 6.40 -9.94 -9.94
CA VAL A 58 5.46 -10.50 -8.95
C VAL A 58 5.98 -10.30 -7.53
N MET A 59 7.26 -10.54 -7.27
CA MET A 59 7.85 -10.31 -5.94
C MET A 59 7.75 -8.84 -5.49
N ALA A 60 8.06 -7.90 -6.38
CA ALA A 60 7.87 -6.47 -6.11
C ALA A 60 6.38 -6.15 -5.85
N GLY A 61 5.49 -6.66 -6.69
CA GLY A 61 4.05 -6.49 -6.55
C GLY A 61 3.52 -7.03 -5.22
N SER A 62 3.96 -8.22 -4.80
CA SER A 62 3.59 -8.84 -3.53
C SER A 62 4.05 -8.05 -2.32
N ILE A 63 5.27 -7.48 -2.35
CA ILE A 63 5.73 -6.61 -1.27
C ILE A 63 4.88 -5.34 -1.19
N ALA A 64 4.64 -4.67 -2.31
CA ALA A 64 3.78 -3.48 -2.35
C ALA A 64 2.36 -3.77 -1.88
N PHE A 65 1.81 -4.92 -2.28
CA PHE A 65 0.50 -5.39 -1.84
C PHE A 65 0.47 -5.60 -0.33
N TRP A 66 1.47 -6.28 0.23
CA TRP A 66 1.56 -6.53 1.66
C TRP A 66 1.66 -5.24 2.49
N TRP A 67 2.39 -4.25 1.99
CA TRP A 67 2.46 -2.94 2.64
C TRP A 67 1.12 -2.20 2.62
N LEU A 68 0.49 -2.11 1.45
CA LEU A 68 -0.72 -1.30 1.26
C LEU A 68 -1.99 -1.93 1.87
N PHE A 69 -2.06 -3.26 1.96
CA PHE A 69 -3.26 -3.95 2.46
C PHE A 69 -3.07 -4.63 3.82
N GLY A 70 -1.82 -4.79 4.26
CA GLY A 70 -1.49 -5.45 5.53
C GLY A 70 -0.90 -4.46 6.52
N ILE A 71 0.32 -3.99 6.22
CA ILE A 71 1.13 -3.25 7.20
C ILE A 71 0.54 -1.87 7.50
N ILE A 72 0.28 -1.04 6.48
CA ILE A 72 -0.18 0.33 6.67
C ILE A 72 -1.57 0.38 7.34
N PRO A 73 -2.58 -0.40 6.92
CA PRO A 73 -3.88 -0.39 7.59
C PRO A 73 -3.79 -0.84 9.05
N SER A 74 -2.99 -1.85 9.33
CA SER A 74 -2.75 -2.34 10.70
C SER A 74 -2.08 -1.26 11.56
N ALA A 75 -1.03 -0.64 11.02
CA ALA A 75 -0.32 0.43 11.71
C ALA A 75 -1.23 1.65 11.97
N MET A 76 -2.07 2.05 11.03
CA MET A 76 -3.03 3.13 11.26
C MET A 76 -4.05 2.78 12.34
N THR A 77 -4.55 1.55 12.34
CA THR A 77 -5.51 1.08 13.35
C THR A 77 -4.91 1.13 14.75
N TYR A 78 -3.70 0.56 14.93
CA TYR A 78 -3.00 0.59 16.22
C TYR A 78 -2.61 2.01 16.64
N PHE A 79 -2.21 2.84 15.68
CA PHE A 79 -1.90 4.24 15.94
C PHE A 79 -3.12 4.95 16.52
N PHE A 80 -4.28 4.90 15.84
CA PHE A 80 -5.49 5.55 16.33
C PHE A 80 -5.93 5.02 17.69
N ASP A 81 -5.78 3.72 17.95
CA ASP A 81 -6.10 3.13 19.24
C ASP A 81 -5.16 3.64 20.35
N GLY A 82 -3.87 3.86 20.05
CA GLY A 82 -2.88 4.40 20.99
C GLY A 82 -3.02 5.90 21.26
N VAL A 83 -3.42 6.69 20.25
CA VAL A 83 -3.58 8.16 20.38
C VAL A 83 -5.04 8.61 20.53
N ARG A 84 -5.96 7.69 20.82
CA ARG A 84 -7.40 7.96 20.87
C ARG A 84 -7.76 9.20 21.67
N ASP A 85 -7.28 9.28 22.91
CA ASP A 85 -7.60 10.37 23.84
C ASP A 85 -7.08 11.73 23.36
N GLN A 86 -6.02 11.72 22.54
CA GLN A 86 -5.38 12.93 22.02
C GLN A 86 -6.09 13.47 20.77
N PHE A 87 -6.73 12.59 20.00
CA PHE A 87 -7.42 12.92 18.74
C PHE A 87 -8.95 12.99 18.88
N GLU A 88 -9.48 12.59 20.04
CA GLU A 88 -10.89 12.69 20.37
C GLU A 88 -11.37 14.16 20.33
N GLY A 89 -12.44 14.42 19.58
CA GLY A 89 -13.00 15.76 19.39
C GLY A 89 -12.21 16.68 18.43
N ILE A 90 -11.09 16.22 17.88
CA ILE A 90 -10.31 16.94 16.84
C ILE A 90 -10.53 16.31 15.47
N VAL A 91 -10.21 15.01 15.36
CA VAL A 91 -10.29 14.24 14.11
C VAL A 91 -11.19 13.03 14.28
N LEU A 92 -11.22 12.44 15.47
CA LEU A 92 -12.07 11.31 15.82
C LEU A 92 -13.29 11.81 16.61
N PRO A 93 -14.49 11.27 16.36
CA PRO A 93 -15.67 11.64 17.14
C PRO A 93 -15.49 11.19 18.59
N GLY A 94 -15.82 12.08 19.53
CA GLY A 94 -16.04 11.70 20.93
C GLY A 94 -17.34 10.91 21.11
N PRO A 95 -17.71 10.53 22.35
CA PRO A 95 -18.93 9.81 22.63
C PRO A 95 -20.15 10.59 22.13
N ILE A 96 -20.87 9.99 21.17
CA ILE A 96 -22.11 10.55 20.62
C ILE A 96 -23.28 9.92 21.38
N PRO A 97 -24.20 10.72 21.95
CA PRO A 97 -25.39 10.19 22.62
C PRO A 97 -26.19 9.27 21.68
N GLY A 98 -26.35 8.01 22.08
CA GLY A 98 -27.07 6.99 21.30
C GLY A 98 -26.23 6.23 20.27
N MET A 99 -24.90 6.43 20.23
CA MET A 99 -24.01 5.70 19.32
C MET A 99 -22.68 5.34 20.00
N ASP A 100 -22.68 4.17 20.66
CA ASP A 100 -21.53 3.69 21.45
C ASP A 100 -20.33 3.28 20.59
N ASN A 101 -20.53 3.07 19.28
CA ASN A 101 -19.51 2.65 18.33
C ASN A 101 -18.99 3.78 17.41
N ALA A 102 -19.26 5.05 17.73
CA ALA A 102 -18.88 6.19 16.90
C ALA A 102 -17.39 6.20 16.50
N TYR A 103 -16.51 5.89 17.45
CA TYR A 103 -15.07 5.76 17.23
C TYR A 103 -14.73 4.64 16.25
N GLN A 104 -15.32 3.45 16.42
CA GLN A 104 -15.05 2.30 15.55
C GLN A 104 -15.50 2.58 14.12
N VAL A 105 -16.68 3.17 13.94
CA VAL A 105 -17.20 3.55 12.61
C VAL A 105 -16.27 4.57 11.93
N ALA A 106 -15.81 5.59 12.65
CA ALA A 106 -14.89 6.58 12.09
C ALA A 106 -13.55 5.95 11.67
N ARG A 107 -12.99 5.08 12.51
CA ARG A 107 -11.78 4.32 12.22
C ARG A 107 -11.94 3.43 10.99
N ASP A 108 -13.05 2.71 10.89
CA ASP A 108 -13.33 1.81 9.78
C ASP A 108 -13.51 2.58 8.46
N VAL A 109 -14.15 3.76 8.48
CA VAL A 109 -14.26 4.63 7.31
C VAL A 109 -12.89 5.08 6.81
N LEU A 110 -11.95 5.40 7.70
CA LEU A 110 -10.59 5.78 7.33
C LEU A 110 -9.84 4.60 6.69
N VAL A 111 -9.93 3.41 7.28
CA VAL A 111 -9.32 2.18 6.73
C VAL A 111 -9.93 1.83 5.36
N ILE A 112 -11.24 1.94 5.19
CA ILE A 112 -11.91 1.72 3.89
C ILE A 112 -11.43 2.76 2.86
N GLY A 113 -11.33 4.03 3.26
CA GLY A 113 -10.83 5.09 2.39
C GLY A 113 -9.41 4.81 1.89
N GLU A 114 -8.52 4.36 2.78
CA GLU A 114 -7.18 3.92 2.43
C GLU A 114 -7.20 2.75 1.43
N HIS A 115 -8.02 1.72 1.67
CA HIS A 115 -8.13 0.56 0.78
C HIS A 115 -8.59 0.96 -0.63
N VAL A 116 -9.55 1.89 -0.73
CA VAL A 116 -9.99 2.42 -2.03
C VAL A 116 -8.83 3.10 -2.75
N VAL A 117 -8.04 3.93 -2.04
CA VAL A 117 -6.85 4.58 -2.60
C VAL A 117 -5.82 3.55 -3.06
N ALA A 118 -5.55 2.52 -2.26
CA ALA A 118 -4.61 1.45 -2.59
C ALA A 118 -5.05 0.67 -3.84
N VAL A 119 -6.33 0.30 -3.95
CA VAL A 119 -6.89 -0.39 -5.12
C VAL A 119 -6.76 0.46 -6.38
N VAL A 120 -7.12 1.76 -6.30
CA VAL A 120 -6.99 2.68 -7.43
C VAL A 120 -5.53 2.83 -7.85
N ALA A 121 -4.61 2.98 -6.90
CA ALA A 121 -3.19 3.08 -7.18
C ALA A 121 -2.65 1.83 -7.90
N PHE A 122 -3.05 0.63 -7.46
CA PHE A 122 -2.70 -0.63 -8.13
C PHE A 122 -3.26 -0.72 -9.54
N ALA A 123 -4.53 -0.35 -9.74
CA ALA A 123 -5.16 -0.36 -11.05
C ALA A 123 -4.44 0.61 -12.02
N VAL A 124 -4.14 1.82 -11.57
CA VAL A 124 -3.38 2.81 -12.35
C VAL A 124 -1.98 2.30 -12.66
N ALA A 125 -1.26 1.74 -11.69
CA ALA A 125 0.07 1.17 -11.90
C ALA A 125 0.04 0.04 -12.95
N ALA A 126 -0.93 -0.86 -12.87
CA ALA A 126 -1.11 -1.93 -13.85
C ALA A 126 -1.37 -1.36 -15.26
N LEU A 127 -2.24 -0.35 -15.39
CA LEU A 127 -2.50 0.31 -16.66
C LEU A 127 -1.27 1.02 -17.23
N VAL A 128 -0.49 1.70 -16.39
CA VAL A 128 0.77 2.35 -16.79
C VAL A 128 1.79 1.32 -17.27
N ILE A 129 1.94 0.20 -16.55
CA ILE A 129 2.83 -0.90 -16.93
C ILE A 129 2.37 -1.52 -18.26
N GLN A 130 1.07 -1.79 -18.44
CA GLN A 130 0.52 -2.33 -19.68
C GLN A 130 0.75 -1.39 -20.87
N ARG A 131 0.59 -0.07 -20.69
CA ARG A 131 0.88 0.93 -21.73
C ARG A 131 2.36 0.98 -22.07
N ARG A 132 3.24 0.86 -21.07
CA ARG A 132 4.70 0.90 -21.27
C ARG A 132 5.24 -0.40 -21.88
N PHE A 133 4.60 -1.52 -21.59
CA PHE A 133 4.99 -2.85 -22.02
C PHE A 133 3.80 -3.58 -22.66
N PRO A 134 3.32 -3.13 -23.84
CA PRO A 134 2.23 -3.78 -24.53
C PRO A 134 2.59 -5.25 -24.80
N ARG A 135 1.59 -6.14 -24.75
CA ARG A 135 1.76 -7.59 -24.96
C ARG A 135 2.62 -7.87 -26.18
N THR A 136 3.88 -8.22 -25.96
CA THR A 136 4.65 -9.00 -26.92
C THR A 136 4.21 -10.43 -26.72
N LEU A 137 3.68 -11.06 -27.75
CA LEU A 137 3.36 -12.49 -27.79
C LEU A 137 4.55 -13.28 -27.21
N ALA A 138 4.29 -14.40 -26.54
CA ALA A 138 5.39 -15.27 -26.12
C ALA A 138 6.22 -15.64 -27.35
N GLY A 139 7.55 -15.79 -27.21
CA GLY A 139 8.40 -16.18 -28.33
C GLY A 139 7.92 -17.52 -28.91
N GLY A 140 7.23 -17.47 -30.06
CA GLY A 140 6.60 -18.63 -30.70
C GLY A 140 5.07 -18.55 -30.85
N GLU A 141 4.37 -17.63 -30.18
CA GLU A 141 2.95 -17.36 -30.44
C GLU A 141 2.81 -16.42 -31.64
N GLY A 142 2.30 -16.96 -32.76
CA GLY A 142 1.85 -16.14 -33.87
C GLY A 142 0.72 -15.21 -33.43
N SER A 143 0.67 -13.99 -33.98
CA SER A 143 -0.44 -13.08 -33.72
C SER A 143 -1.73 -13.79 -34.09
N ARG A 144 -2.64 -13.98 -33.12
CA ARG A 144 -3.95 -14.58 -33.39
C ARG A 144 -4.53 -13.82 -34.59
N PRO A 145 -5.04 -14.52 -35.63
CA PRO A 145 -5.66 -13.83 -36.74
C PRO A 145 -6.70 -12.90 -36.15
N SER A 146 -6.52 -11.60 -36.40
CA SER A 146 -7.52 -10.58 -36.13
C SER A 146 -8.84 -11.16 -36.62
N SER A 147 -9.77 -11.45 -35.71
CA SER A 147 -11.14 -11.78 -36.06
C SER A 147 -11.74 -10.51 -36.67
N GLY A 148 -11.36 -10.27 -37.92
CA GLY A 148 -11.91 -9.24 -38.76
C GLY A 148 -13.40 -9.49 -38.82
N GLY A 149 -14.17 -8.47 -38.44
CA GLY A 149 -15.60 -8.48 -38.62
C GLY A 149 -15.93 -8.93 -40.03
N TYR A 150 -16.90 -9.85 -40.12
CA TYR A 150 -17.59 -10.14 -41.35
C TYR A 150 -18.02 -8.81 -41.97
N LYS A 151 -17.52 -8.51 -43.18
CA LYS A 151 -18.20 -7.60 -44.09
C LYS A 151 -19.46 -8.26 -44.61
#